data_AF-A0A6P7FBD2-F1
#
_entry.id   AF-A0A6P7FBD2-F1
#
_cell.length_a   1.000
_cell.length_b   1.000
_cell.length_c   1.000
_cell.angle_alpha   90.00
_cell.angle_beta   90.00
_cell.angle_gamma   90.00
#
_symmetry.space_group_name_H-M   'P 1'
#
loop_
_entity.id
_entity.type
_entity.pdbx_description
1 polymer ?
#
loop_
_entity_poly.entity_id
_entity_poly.type
_entity_poly.pdbx_seq_one_letter_code
_entity_poly.pdbx_strand_id
1 'polypeptide(L)'
;MAAYYWVDTTARGGVPSSALRGGTDVDGYEIYVGRAHYEGDWLPAKVIPGKDIAYVSYNGSEIGVHRFQVLCEQQFDWVPCHGGNIPPDAVEGGRTSDGEPLYIGRAYHEGSQTVGKVHPSHGCCYVPFNGGEHSHSNYEILVLRHFLWSHQLTKNNKMGDYVWVDTRNPWDFPGNAVRGGTDANGDEIYVGKALHQGDWLPAKVIPNKNCAYVSYSGREIRLQRFQVMCKNKEKFTWVPCKGNNIPSNAVEGGETADGEPLYVGRVIHRSSQTVGKVHPSHSVCYIPFGGRELNFGNYEILVKRN
;
A
#
# COMPACT_ATOMS: atom_id res chain seq x y z
N MET A 1 12.69 -8.77 -2.99
CA MET A 1 12.15 -9.10 -4.32
C MET A 1 11.52 -7.84 -4.89
N ALA A 2 11.59 -7.62 -6.20
CA ALA A 2 10.93 -6.48 -6.84
C ALA A 2 9.44 -6.51 -6.52
N ALA A 3 8.90 -5.32 -6.30
CA ALA A 3 7.60 -5.07 -5.77
C ALA A 3 6.50 -5.54 -6.76
N TYR A 4 6.79 -5.44 -8.05
CA TYR A 4 6.01 -5.92 -9.19
C TYR A 4 6.85 -6.84 -10.07
N TYR A 5 6.21 -7.54 -11.01
CA TYR A 5 6.91 -8.36 -11.99
C TYR A 5 6.33 -8.20 -13.40
N TRP A 6 7.15 -8.55 -14.37
CA TRP A 6 6.83 -8.50 -15.79
C TRP A 6 6.61 -9.92 -16.30
N VAL A 7 5.53 -10.14 -17.03
CA VAL A 7 5.21 -11.44 -17.63
C VAL A 7 5.36 -11.33 -19.14
N ASP A 8 6.27 -12.13 -19.71
CA ASP A 8 6.38 -12.26 -21.17
C ASP A 8 5.10 -12.84 -21.76
N THR A 9 4.60 -12.19 -22.80
CA THR A 9 3.45 -12.65 -23.55
C THR A 9 3.61 -12.31 -25.03
N THR A 10 2.60 -12.68 -25.82
CA THR A 10 2.48 -12.32 -27.22
C THR A 10 1.09 -11.77 -27.50
N ALA A 11 0.94 -11.12 -28.64
CA ALA A 11 -0.33 -10.64 -29.17
C ALA A 11 -1.52 -11.59 -28.92
N ARG A 12 -1.34 -12.89 -29.16
CA ARG A 12 -2.40 -13.92 -29.03
C ARG A 12 -2.32 -14.74 -27.74
N GLY A 13 -1.37 -14.41 -26.85
CA GLY A 13 -1.08 -15.18 -25.63
C GLY A 13 -2.04 -14.94 -24.47
N GLY A 14 -2.99 -14.01 -24.64
CA GLY A 14 -3.80 -13.49 -23.53
C GLY A 14 -2.97 -12.68 -22.53
N VAL A 15 -3.65 -12.16 -21.50
CA VAL A 15 -2.99 -11.48 -20.38
C VAL A 15 -3.37 -12.18 -19.08
N PRO A 16 -2.44 -12.27 -18.09
CA PRO A 16 -2.76 -12.79 -16.76
C PRO A 16 -3.93 -12.01 -16.14
N SER A 17 -4.73 -12.67 -15.30
CA SER A 17 -5.82 -12.03 -14.55
C SER A 17 -5.35 -10.91 -13.62
N SER A 18 -4.04 -10.89 -13.33
CA SER A 18 -3.38 -9.93 -12.46
C SER A 18 -2.67 -8.78 -13.21
N ALA A 19 -2.84 -8.72 -14.53
CA ALA A 19 -2.29 -7.65 -15.35
C ALA A 19 -2.93 -6.30 -15.00
N LEU A 20 -2.11 -5.25 -14.91
CA LEU A 20 -2.57 -3.92 -14.55
C LEU A 20 -3.33 -3.27 -15.71
N ARG A 21 -4.61 -2.95 -15.50
CA ARG A 21 -5.39 -2.13 -16.43
C ARG A 21 -4.89 -0.68 -16.41
N GLY A 22 -4.51 -0.16 -17.57
CA GLY A 22 -4.04 1.21 -17.75
C GLY A 22 -5.12 2.18 -18.20
N GLY A 23 -6.16 1.70 -18.88
CA GLY A 23 -7.28 2.52 -19.32
C GLY A 23 -8.25 1.79 -20.24
N THR A 24 -8.83 2.50 -21.21
CA THR A 24 -9.83 1.99 -22.16
C THR A 24 -9.69 2.76 -23.46
N ASP A 25 -9.67 2.04 -24.57
CA ASP A 25 -9.55 2.61 -25.90
C ASP A 25 -10.89 3.16 -26.41
N VAL A 26 -10.85 3.96 -27.49
CA VAL A 26 -12.02 4.66 -28.04
C VAL A 26 -13.16 3.71 -28.48
N ASP A 27 -12.84 2.47 -28.84
CA ASP A 27 -13.79 1.43 -29.23
C ASP A 27 -14.20 0.52 -28.07
N GLY A 28 -13.83 0.86 -26.83
CA GLY A 28 -14.24 0.17 -25.62
C GLY A 28 -13.35 -1.00 -25.21
N TYR A 29 -12.32 -1.35 -25.99
CA TYR A 29 -11.36 -2.37 -25.58
C TYR A 29 -10.53 -1.92 -24.38
N GLU A 30 -10.28 -2.83 -23.44
CA GLU A 30 -9.44 -2.54 -22.28
C GLU A 30 -7.97 -2.40 -22.69
N ILE A 31 -7.31 -1.40 -22.12
CA ILE A 31 -5.87 -1.16 -22.27
C ILE A 31 -5.17 -1.64 -21.01
N TYR A 32 -4.12 -2.44 -21.18
CA TYR A 32 -3.23 -2.91 -20.13
C TYR A 32 -1.86 -2.26 -20.24
N VAL A 33 -1.19 -2.16 -19.09
CA VAL A 33 0.18 -1.64 -18.99
C VAL A 33 1.16 -2.72 -19.39
N GLY A 34 1.98 -2.45 -20.40
CA GLY A 34 3.06 -3.32 -20.81
C GLY A 34 4.37 -2.57 -21.05
N ARG A 35 5.36 -3.31 -21.54
CA ARG A 35 6.57 -2.79 -22.15
C ARG A 35 7.05 -3.69 -23.27
N ALA A 36 7.76 -3.14 -24.24
CA ALA A 36 8.34 -3.92 -25.33
C ALA A 36 9.73 -3.40 -25.69
N HIS A 37 10.56 -4.29 -26.21
CA HIS A 37 11.85 -3.92 -26.76
C HIS A 37 11.69 -3.56 -28.24
N TYR A 38 12.14 -2.38 -28.65
CA TYR A 38 12.08 -1.90 -30.02
C TYR A 38 13.25 -0.97 -30.33
N GLU A 39 13.97 -1.21 -31.43
CA GLU A 39 15.12 -0.40 -31.88
C GLU A 39 16.18 -0.10 -30.79
N GLY A 40 16.43 -1.08 -29.92
CA GLY A 40 17.44 -0.98 -28.83
C GLY A 40 16.90 -0.40 -27.52
N ASP A 41 15.68 0.12 -27.50
CA ASP A 41 15.04 0.69 -26.33
C ASP A 41 14.07 -0.30 -25.69
N TRP A 42 13.92 -0.24 -24.37
CA TRP A 42 12.76 -0.78 -23.67
C TRP A 42 11.74 0.34 -23.47
N LEU A 43 10.56 0.18 -24.05
CA LEU A 43 9.53 1.22 -24.11
C LEU A 43 8.25 0.78 -23.38
N PRO A 44 7.65 1.63 -22.53
CA PRO A 44 6.28 1.46 -22.06
C PRO A 44 5.30 1.26 -23.22
N ALA A 45 4.35 0.33 -23.05
CA ALA A 45 3.45 -0.12 -24.11
C ALA A 45 1.98 -0.09 -23.68
N LYS A 46 1.13 0.32 -24.64
CA LYS A 46 -0.32 0.15 -24.63
C LYS A 46 -0.66 -1.26 -25.12
N VAL A 47 -1.10 -2.16 -24.25
CA VAL A 47 -1.47 -3.54 -24.61
C VAL A 47 -2.98 -3.67 -24.76
N ILE A 48 -3.47 -4.17 -25.89
CA ILE A 48 -4.90 -4.32 -26.16
C ILE A 48 -5.20 -5.78 -26.54
N PRO A 49 -5.51 -6.65 -25.56
CA PRO A 49 -5.72 -8.08 -25.81
C PRO A 49 -6.85 -8.34 -26.80
N GLY A 50 -7.92 -7.55 -26.76
CA GLY A 50 -9.06 -7.71 -27.67
C GLY A 50 -8.75 -7.37 -29.14
N LYS A 51 -7.58 -6.77 -29.43
CA LYS A 51 -7.07 -6.49 -30.78
C LYS A 51 -5.84 -7.34 -31.14
N ASP A 52 -5.43 -8.27 -30.27
CA ASP A 52 -4.22 -9.07 -30.40
C ASP A 52 -2.96 -8.23 -30.71
N ILE A 53 -2.74 -7.12 -30.00
CA ILE A 53 -1.60 -6.22 -30.28
C ILE A 53 -1.20 -5.38 -29.06
N ALA A 54 0.06 -4.97 -29.03
CA ALA A 54 0.51 -3.87 -28.19
C ALA A 54 1.15 -2.78 -29.05
N TYR A 55 1.22 -1.56 -28.52
CA TYR A 55 1.77 -0.41 -29.20
C TYR A 55 2.76 0.34 -28.32
N VAL A 56 3.86 0.77 -28.92
CA VAL A 56 4.85 1.66 -28.29
C VAL A 56 4.97 2.95 -29.11
N SER A 57 5.30 4.05 -28.46
CA SER A 57 5.62 5.30 -29.16
C SER A 57 7.11 5.35 -29.48
N TYR A 58 7.46 5.54 -30.75
CA TYR A 58 8.85 5.64 -31.18
C TYR A 58 8.98 6.58 -32.38
N ASN A 59 9.87 7.57 -32.26
CA ASN A 59 10.24 8.51 -33.31
C ASN A 59 9.05 9.12 -34.09
N GLY A 60 8.05 9.67 -33.37
CA GLY A 60 6.88 10.29 -33.98
C GLY A 60 5.76 9.32 -34.40
N SER A 61 5.97 8.00 -34.27
CA SER A 61 5.03 6.99 -34.76
C SER A 61 4.48 6.08 -33.66
N GLU A 62 3.29 5.55 -33.87
CA GLU A 62 2.76 4.40 -33.14
C GLU A 62 3.24 3.10 -33.79
N ILE A 63 3.99 2.30 -33.04
CA ILE A 63 4.57 1.06 -33.54
C ILE A 63 3.84 -0.14 -32.94
N GLY A 64 3.25 -0.96 -33.80
CA GLY A 64 2.65 -2.24 -33.42
C GLY A 64 3.71 -3.29 -33.10
N VAL A 65 3.60 -3.93 -31.94
CA VAL A 65 4.50 -4.99 -31.48
C VAL A 65 3.72 -6.24 -31.04
N HIS A 66 4.23 -7.42 -31.39
CA HIS A 66 3.59 -8.71 -31.11
C HIS A 66 4.24 -9.50 -29.97
N ARG A 67 5.41 -9.07 -29.49
CA ARG A 67 6.10 -9.63 -28.33
C ARG A 67 6.32 -8.50 -27.34
N PHE A 68 5.85 -8.69 -26.13
CA PHE A 68 5.86 -7.67 -25.09
C PHE A 68 5.76 -8.33 -23.73
N GLN A 69 6.03 -7.55 -22.70
CA GLN A 69 5.77 -7.92 -21.33
C GLN A 69 4.57 -7.14 -20.82
N VAL A 70 3.74 -7.78 -20.01
CA VAL A 70 2.67 -7.12 -19.27
C VAL A 70 3.09 -6.93 -17.82
N LEU A 71 2.73 -5.77 -17.27
CA LEU A 71 2.98 -5.47 -15.86
C LEU A 71 1.91 -6.16 -15.02
N CYS A 72 2.35 -7.07 -14.15
CA CYS A 72 1.48 -7.79 -13.24
C CYS A 72 1.76 -7.38 -11.80
N GLU A 73 0.68 -7.32 -11.01
CA GLU A 73 0.65 -7.18 -9.55
C GLU A 73 1.62 -6.18 -8.92
N GLN A 74 1.11 -5.00 -8.60
CA GLN A 74 1.27 -4.40 -7.27
C GLN A 74 0.19 -3.35 -7.02
N GLN A 75 0.17 -2.75 -5.81
CA GLN A 75 -0.61 -1.55 -5.57
C GLN A 75 0.06 -0.37 -6.25
N PHE A 76 -0.57 0.12 -7.30
CA PHE A 76 -0.14 1.33 -7.98
C PHE A 76 -1.16 2.44 -7.79
N ASP A 77 -0.67 3.67 -7.82
CA ASP A 77 -1.49 4.86 -8.01
C ASP A 77 -1.13 5.54 -9.32
N TRP A 78 -2.14 6.13 -9.94
CA TRP A 78 -1.95 7.08 -11.02
C TRP A 78 -1.94 8.47 -10.41
N VAL A 79 -0.81 9.16 -10.51
CA VAL A 79 -0.60 10.48 -9.91
C VAL A 79 -0.49 11.53 -11.00
N PRO A 80 -1.27 12.63 -10.95
CA PRO A 80 -1.11 13.74 -11.87
C PRO A 80 0.33 14.28 -11.86
N CYS A 81 0.91 14.44 -13.04
CA CYS A 81 2.29 14.83 -13.24
C CYS A 81 2.44 15.74 -14.47
N HIS A 82 3.49 16.56 -14.48
CA HIS A 82 3.80 17.49 -15.55
C HIS A 82 5.31 17.81 -15.59
N GLY A 83 5.81 18.22 -16.75
CA GLY A 83 7.09 18.92 -16.89
C GLY A 83 8.32 18.18 -16.37
N GLY A 84 8.41 16.86 -16.59
CA GLY A 84 9.61 16.07 -16.25
C GLY A 84 9.88 15.86 -14.76
N ASN A 85 9.02 16.37 -13.87
CA ASN A 85 9.13 16.17 -12.42
C ASN A 85 8.68 14.75 -12.04
N ILE A 86 9.59 13.78 -12.18
CA ILE A 86 9.30 12.38 -11.88
C ILE A 86 9.24 12.14 -10.37
N PRO A 87 8.11 11.62 -9.82
CA PRO A 87 8.03 11.23 -8.42
C PRO A 87 9.07 10.15 -8.07
N PRO A 88 9.63 10.13 -6.84
CA PRO A 88 10.63 9.14 -6.42
C PRO A 88 10.19 7.68 -6.58
N ASP A 89 8.88 7.42 -6.47
CA ASP A 89 8.29 6.08 -6.52
C ASP A 89 7.72 5.72 -7.91
N ALA A 90 8.06 6.48 -8.95
CA ALA A 90 7.59 6.23 -10.31
C ALA A 90 8.09 4.88 -10.84
N VAL A 91 7.19 4.15 -11.49
CA VAL A 91 7.49 2.83 -12.05
C VAL A 91 8.25 2.99 -13.35
N GLU A 92 9.51 2.55 -13.34
CA GLU A 92 10.34 2.45 -14.55
C GLU A 92 9.75 1.39 -15.48
N GLY A 93 9.29 1.82 -16.66
CA GLY A 93 8.74 0.96 -17.69
C GLY A 93 9.77 0.53 -18.72
N GLY A 94 10.94 1.17 -18.75
CA GLY A 94 12.04 0.80 -19.61
C GLY A 94 13.14 1.85 -19.62
N ARG A 95 14.03 1.75 -20.60
CA ARG A 95 15.19 2.63 -20.79
C ARG A 95 15.46 2.81 -22.27
N THR A 96 15.93 3.99 -22.64
CA THR A 96 16.53 4.23 -23.95
C THR A 96 17.87 3.46 -24.07
N SER A 97 18.35 3.31 -25.30
CA SER A 97 19.61 2.64 -25.63
C SER A 97 20.86 3.33 -25.05
N ASP A 98 20.79 4.62 -24.75
CA ASP A 98 21.82 5.38 -24.02
C ASP A 98 21.65 5.34 -22.48
N GLY A 99 20.57 4.71 -22.00
CA GLY A 99 20.36 4.38 -20.59
C GLY A 99 19.45 5.32 -19.81
N GLU A 100 18.85 6.33 -20.44
CA GLU A 100 17.86 7.21 -19.81
C GLU A 100 16.63 6.39 -19.37
N PRO A 101 16.22 6.48 -18.09
CA PRO A 101 15.02 5.80 -17.62
C PRO A 101 13.74 6.39 -18.23
N LEU A 102 12.86 5.50 -18.68
CA LEU A 102 11.53 5.81 -19.16
C LEU A 102 10.50 5.28 -18.18
N TYR A 103 9.49 6.10 -17.87
CA TYR A 103 8.47 5.77 -16.87
C TYR A 103 7.12 5.52 -17.52
N ILE A 104 6.27 4.80 -16.80
CA ILE A 104 4.93 4.46 -17.26
C ILE A 104 4.01 5.65 -17.01
N GLY A 105 3.45 6.21 -18.07
CA GLY A 105 2.44 7.26 -18.00
C GLY A 105 1.15 6.86 -18.66
N ARG A 106 0.12 7.66 -18.45
CA ARG A 106 -1.10 7.64 -19.27
C ARG A 106 -1.64 9.05 -19.44
N ALA A 107 -2.34 9.26 -20.55
CA ALA A 107 -3.04 10.50 -20.83
C ALA A 107 -4.38 10.21 -21.51
N TYR A 108 -5.29 11.18 -21.40
CA TYR A 108 -6.51 11.17 -22.18
C TYR A 108 -6.24 11.77 -23.56
N HIS A 109 -6.58 11.05 -24.63
CA HIS A 109 -6.40 11.49 -26.00
C HIS A 109 -7.56 10.98 -26.86
N GLU A 110 -8.32 11.90 -27.48
CA GLU A 110 -9.38 11.60 -28.44
C GLU A 110 -10.38 10.50 -28.00
N GLY A 111 -10.83 10.52 -26.74
CA GLY A 111 -11.77 9.51 -26.23
C GLY A 111 -11.13 8.31 -25.56
N SER A 112 -9.80 8.14 -25.69
CA SER A 112 -9.03 7.03 -25.14
C SER A 112 -8.25 7.47 -23.90
N GLN A 113 -8.36 6.71 -22.80
CA GLN A 113 -7.41 6.82 -21.68
C GLN A 113 -6.30 5.82 -21.95
N THR A 114 -5.14 6.30 -22.41
CA THR A 114 -4.12 5.44 -23.02
C THR A 114 -2.78 5.51 -22.31
N VAL A 115 -2.11 4.36 -22.23
CA VAL A 115 -0.77 4.20 -21.65
C VAL A 115 0.29 4.66 -22.65
N GLY A 116 1.37 5.25 -22.13
CA GLY A 116 2.47 5.77 -22.92
C GLY A 116 3.79 5.85 -22.15
N LYS A 117 4.83 6.39 -22.80
CA LYS A 117 6.15 6.59 -22.20
C LYS A 117 6.27 8.01 -21.66
N VAL A 118 6.64 8.15 -20.39
CA VAL A 118 7.11 9.42 -19.84
C VAL A 118 8.60 9.51 -20.07
N HIS A 119 9.02 10.58 -20.73
CA HIS A 119 10.41 10.82 -21.08
C HIS A 119 10.91 12.04 -20.28
N PRO A 120 11.68 11.82 -19.20
CA PRO A 120 12.05 12.88 -18.26
C PRO A 120 12.75 14.07 -18.94
N SER A 121 13.75 13.80 -19.79
CA SER A 121 14.50 14.85 -20.50
C SER A 121 13.64 15.65 -21.50
N HIS A 122 12.57 15.07 -22.05
CA HIS A 122 11.64 15.77 -22.94
C HIS A 122 10.48 16.43 -22.17
N GLY A 123 10.33 16.15 -20.88
CA GLY A 123 9.35 16.76 -20.00
C GLY A 123 7.87 16.41 -20.28
N CYS A 124 7.60 15.32 -21.01
CA CYS A 124 6.25 14.95 -21.43
C CYS A 124 5.99 13.43 -21.40
N CYS A 125 4.69 13.07 -21.51
CA CYS A 125 4.25 11.72 -21.80
C CYS A 125 3.86 11.59 -23.27
N TYR A 126 4.43 10.61 -23.95
CA TYR A 126 4.10 10.26 -25.32
C TYR A 126 3.15 9.06 -25.33
N VAL A 127 1.99 9.21 -25.97
CA VAL A 127 1.01 8.13 -26.13
C VAL A 127 0.92 7.70 -27.59
N PRO A 128 0.90 6.39 -27.88
CA PRO A 128 0.69 5.90 -29.24
C PRO A 128 -0.81 5.92 -29.56
N PHE A 129 -1.20 6.56 -30.66
CA PHE A 129 -2.60 6.61 -31.09
C PHE A 129 -2.74 6.88 -32.59
N ASN A 130 -3.56 6.08 -33.27
CA ASN A 130 -3.96 6.24 -34.68
C ASN A 130 -2.75 6.42 -35.63
N GLY A 131 -1.70 5.63 -35.44
CA GLY A 131 -0.47 5.68 -36.24
C GLY A 131 0.57 6.71 -35.78
N GLY A 132 0.23 7.63 -34.87
CA GLY A 132 1.12 8.69 -34.40
C GLY A 132 1.58 8.55 -32.95
N GLU A 133 2.68 9.24 -32.63
CA GLU A 133 3.13 9.52 -31.26
C GLU A 133 2.67 10.92 -30.84
N HIS A 134 1.87 11.00 -29.77
CA HIS A 134 1.27 12.25 -29.32
C HIS A 134 1.83 12.68 -27.97
N SER A 135 2.39 13.89 -27.91
CA SER A 135 2.98 14.45 -26.69
C SER A 135 1.92 15.11 -25.80
N HIS A 136 1.97 14.82 -24.50
CA HIS A 136 1.13 15.43 -23.47
C HIS A 136 2.00 16.00 -22.35
N SER A 137 1.82 17.30 -22.07
CA SER A 137 2.51 18.00 -20.97
C SER A 137 1.86 17.73 -19.61
N ASN A 138 0.56 17.41 -19.60
CA ASN A 138 -0.19 17.00 -18.42
C ASN A 138 -0.59 15.53 -18.60
N TYR A 139 -0.21 14.70 -17.65
CA TYR A 139 -0.43 13.26 -17.70
C TYR A 139 -0.58 12.71 -16.29
N GLU A 140 -0.92 11.43 -16.18
CA GLU A 140 -0.76 10.69 -14.93
C GLU A 140 0.45 9.77 -15.06
N ILE A 141 1.28 9.70 -14.03
CA ILE A 141 2.40 8.77 -13.95
C ILE A 141 2.05 7.63 -12.99
N LEU A 142 2.46 6.41 -13.35
CA LEU A 142 2.28 5.26 -12.49
C LEU A 142 3.33 5.29 -11.39
N VAL A 143 2.90 5.29 -10.14
CA VAL A 143 3.78 5.18 -8.98
C VAL A 143 3.48 3.90 -8.21
N LEU A 144 4.49 3.34 -7.58
CA LEU A 144 4.28 2.35 -6.54
C LEU A 144 3.52 3.02 -5.41
N ARG A 145 2.37 2.48 -5.03
CA ARG A 145 1.69 2.89 -3.81
C ARG A 145 2.54 2.42 -2.64
N HIS A 146 3.48 3.26 -2.21
CA HIS A 146 4.04 3.14 -0.89
C HIS A 146 2.92 3.48 0.11
N PHE A 147 2.75 2.64 1.13
CA PHE A 147 1.89 2.90 2.29
C PHE A 147 2.13 4.24 3.01
N LEU A 148 3.08 5.04 2.54
CA LEU A 148 3.41 6.36 3.04
C LEU A 148 2.55 7.48 2.42
N TRP A 149 1.72 7.21 1.40
CA TRP A 149 0.87 8.23 0.78
C TRP A 149 -0.55 8.30 1.36
N SER A 150 -0.66 8.52 2.66
CA SER A 150 -1.85 9.18 3.25
C SER A 150 -1.59 10.68 3.44
N HIS A 151 -1.12 11.38 2.40
CA HIS A 151 -1.06 12.85 2.37
C HIS A 151 -2.44 13.51 2.16
N GLN A 152 -3.48 12.95 2.79
CA GLN A 152 -4.76 13.62 2.92
C GLN A 152 -5.45 13.42 4.28
N LEU A 153 -4.66 13.30 5.36
CA LEU A 153 -5.04 13.65 6.74
C LEU A 153 -3.74 14.02 7.48
N THR A 154 -3.19 15.23 7.38
CA THR A 154 -3.65 16.39 8.14
C THR A 154 -2.95 17.62 7.57
N LYS A 155 -3.72 18.62 7.11
CA LYS A 155 -3.19 19.99 7.11
C LYS A 155 -2.91 20.30 8.59
N ASN A 156 -1.63 20.45 8.92
CA ASN A 156 -1.04 20.66 10.26
C ASN A 156 -0.46 19.39 10.92
N ASN A 157 0.75 18.93 10.54
CA ASN A 157 1.77 18.61 11.55
C ASN A 157 3.15 18.27 11.00
N LYS A 158 4.15 18.48 11.86
CA LYS A 158 5.45 17.80 11.83
C LYS A 158 5.27 16.30 11.54
N MET A 159 6.13 15.74 10.71
CA MET A 159 6.19 14.31 10.39
C MET A 159 6.24 13.49 11.70
N GLY A 160 5.14 12.82 12.06
CA GLY A 160 5.02 12.05 13.30
C GLY A 160 5.82 10.73 13.27
N ASP A 161 6.18 10.21 14.45
CA ASP A 161 7.04 9.02 14.62
C ASP A 161 6.45 7.72 14.04
N TYR A 162 5.12 7.67 13.88
CA TYR A 162 4.37 6.52 13.35
C TYR A 162 3.08 6.97 12.64
N VAL A 163 2.49 6.05 11.88
CA VAL A 163 1.22 6.23 11.16
C VAL A 163 0.33 4.99 11.32
N TRP A 164 -0.98 5.20 11.34
CA TRP A 164 -1.98 4.12 11.25
C TRP A 164 -2.38 3.93 9.80
N VAL A 165 -2.23 2.71 9.29
CA VAL A 165 -2.42 2.37 7.88
C VAL A 165 -3.57 1.39 7.74
N ASP A 166 -4.59 1.73 6.94
CA ASP A 166 -5.67 0.79 6.61
C ASP A 166 -5.13 -0.38 5.77
N THR A 167 -5.20 -1.59 6.31
CA THR A 167 -4.85 -2.81 5.58
C THR A 167 -6.14 -3.42 5.04
N ARG A 168 -6.35 -3.28 3.72
CA ARG A 168 -7.58 -3.74 3.07
C ARG A 168 -7.53 -5.22 2.66
N ASN A 169 -6.33 -5.81 2.60
CA ASN A 169 -6.10 -7.21 2.29
C ASN A 169 -4.77 -7.70 2.92
N PRO A 170 -4.54 -9.01 3.08
CA PRO A 170 -3.39 -9.52 3.83
C PRO A 170 -2.07 -9.48 3.04
N TRP A 171 -2.13 -9.31 1.72
CA TRP A 171 -0.97 -9.13 0.83
C TRP A 171 -0.46 -7.69 0.87
N ASP A 172 -1.32 -6.77 1.29
CA ASP A 172 -1.07 -5.37 1.59
C ASP A 172 -0.73 -5.21 3.08
N PHE A 173 0.23 -5.99 3.56
CA PHE A 173 0.72 -5.83 4.93
C PHE A 173 2.02 -5.02 4.94
N PRO A 174 2.07 -3.84 5.58
CA PRO A 174 3.22 -2.94 5.49
C PRO A 174 4.46 -3.57 6.15
N GLY A 175 5.58 -3.62 5.42
CA GLY A 175 6.84 -4.21 5.90
C GLY A 175 7.48 -3.48 7.10
N ASN A 176 7.06 -2.24 7.38
CA ASN A 176 7.44 -1.46 8.55
C ASN A 176 6.36 -1.48 9.66
N ALA A 177 5.43 -2.43 9.65
CA ALA A 177 4.47 -2.64 10.71
C ALA A 177 5.15 -2.94 12.05
N VAL A 178 4.58 -2.44 13.15
CA VAL A 178 5.10 -2.66 14.50
C VAL A 178 4.65 -4.02 15.00
N ARG A 179 5.62 -4.92 15.19
CA ARG A 179 5.36 -6.25 15.78
C ARG A 179 4.97 -6.11 17.25
N GLY A 180 3.84 -6.72 17.59
CA GLY A 180 3.29 -6.80 18.94
C GLY A 180 3.76 -8.02 19.72
N GLY A 181 3.94 -9.14 19.04
CA GLY A 181 4.43 -10.39 19.63
C GLY A 181 4.30 -11.58 18.67
N THR A 182 4.02 -12.75 19.24
CA THR A 182 3.92 -14.03 18.53
C THR A 182 2.86 -14.89 19.21
N ASP A 183 2.02 -15.56 18.43
CA ASP A 183 1.02 -16.49 18.93
C ASP A 183 1.64 -17.87 19.24
N ALA A 184 0.91 -18.71 19.98
CA ALA A 184 1.41 -20.01 20.44
C ALA A 184 1.74 -20.99 19.29
N ASN A 185 1.13 -20.79 18.11
CA ASN A 185 1.40 -21.57 16.89
C ASN A 185 2.53 -20.99 16.02
N GLY A 186 3.18 -19.91 16.46
CA GLY A 186 4.25 -19.23 15.72
C GLY A 186 3.78 -18.09 14.81
N ASP A 187 2.46 -17.84 14.67
CA ASP A 187 1.95 -16.71 13.89
C ASP A 187 2.44 -15.38 14.49
N GLU A 188 2.93 -14.48 13.65
CA GLU A 188 3.30 -13.14 14.09
C GLU A 188 2.07 -12.28 14.40
N ILE A 189 2.15 -11.52 15.50
CA ILE A 189 1.10 -10.61 15.94
C ILE A 189 1.60 -9.18 15.79
N TYR A 190 0.79 -8.32 15.19
CA TYR A 190 1.11 -6.92 14.94
C TYR A 190 0.18 -5.98 15.70
N VAL A 191 0.68 -4.77 15.97
CA VAL A 191 -0.07 -3.69 16.60
C VAL A 191 -1.03 -3.09 15.57
N GLY A 192 -2.33 -3.20 15.84
CA GLY A 192 -3.35 -2.52 15.07
C GLY A 192 -4.33 -1.75 15.93
N LYS A 193 -5.32 -1.16 15.27
CA LYS A 193 -6.53 -0.64 15.89
C LYS A 193 -7.74 -0.85 14.99
N ALA A 194 -8.93 -0.91 15.56
CA ALA A 194 -10.17 -1.04 14.79
C ALA A 194 -11.32 -0.30 15.46
N LEU A 195 -12.23 0.23 14.65
CA LEU A 195 -13.45 0.89 15.12
C LEU A 195 -14.51 -0.17 15.44
N HIS A 196 -15.05 -0.15 16.66
CA HIS A 196 -16.17 -0.99 17.06
C HIS A 196 -17.10 -0.24 18.00
N GLN A 197 -18.38 -0.12 17.63
CA GLN A 197 -19.42 0.54 18.44
C GLN A 197 -19.07 1.96 18.90
N GLY A 198 -18.38 2.74 18.05
CA GLY A 198 -17.98 4.11 18.35
C GLY A 198 -16.57 4.24 18.96
N ASP A 199 -16.02 3.16 19.51
CA ASP A 199 -14.68 3.15 20.10
C ASP A 199 -13.62 2.78 19.07
N TRP A 200 -12.52 3.52 19.03
CA TRP A 200 -11.28 3.07 18.40
C TRP A 200 -10.51 2.23 19.39
N LEU A 201 -10.34 0.93 19.11
CA LEU A 201 -9.76 -0.02 20.06
C LEU A 201 -8.41 -0.54 19.56
N PRO A 202 -7.36 -0.57 20.42
CA PRO A 202 -6.14 -1.32 20.15
C PRO A 202 -6.43 -2.79 19.83
N ALA A 203 -5.74 -3.33 18.83
CA ALA A 203 -6.08 -4.60 18.21
C ALA A 203 -4.89 -5.54 18.00
N LYS A 204 -5.14 -6.84 18.19
CA LYS A 204 -4.28 -7.96 17.77
C LYS A 204 -4.48 -8.21 16.29
N VAL A 205 -3.50 -7.88 15.45
CA VAL A 205 -3.57 -8.14 14.00
C VAL A 205 -2.79 -9.41 13.66
N ILE A 206 -3.41 -10.31 12.90
CA ILE A 206 -2.78 -11.55 12.42
C ILE A 206 -2.84 -11.53 10.89
N PRO A 207 -1.74 -11.18 10.19
CA PRO A 207 -1.72 -10.99 8.74
C PRO A 207 -2.20 -12.22 7.98
N ASN A 208 -1.69 -13.41 8.34
CA ASN A 208 -2.05 -14.69 7.71
C ASN A 208 -3.55 -15.02 7.78
N LYS A 209 -4.28 -14.46 8.76
CA LYS A 209 -5.73 -14.68 8.94
C LYS A 209 -6.58 -13.53 8.41
N ASN A 210 -5.94 -12.51 7.82
CA ASN A 210 -6.55 -11.27 7.35
C ASN A 210 -7.58 -10.68 8.34
N CYS A 211 -7.23 -10.59 9.61
CA CYS A 211 -8.15 -10.08 10.62
C CYS A 211 -7.44 -9.42 11.78
N ALA A 212 -8.19 -8.54 12.44
CA ALA A 212 -7.87 -7.99 13.73
C ALA A 212 -8.84 -8.54 14.78
N TYR A 213 -8.35 -8.66 16.01
CA TYR A 213 -9.16 -8.96 17.17
C TYR A 213 -9.06 -7.80 18.16
N VAL A 214 -10.20 -7.38 18.69
CA VAL A 214 -10.30 -6.36 19.73
C VAL A 214 -11.02 -6.92 20.94
N SER A 215 -10.69 -6.40 22.12
CA SER A 215 -11.42 -6.70 23.35
C SER A 215 -12.59 -5.73 23.48
N TYR A 216 -13.81 -6.23 23.66
CA TYR A 216 -14.98 -5.38 23.87
C TYR A 216 -16.05 -6.11 24.69
N SER A 217 -16.52 -5.47 25.77
CA SER A 217 -17.63 -5.94 26.61
C SER A 217 -17.54 -7.43 27.01
N GLY A 218 -16.37 -7.87 27.48
CA GLY A 218 -16.14 -9.26 27.93
C GLY A 218 -15.83 -10.26 26.81
N ARG A 219 -15.79 -9.83 25.54
CA ARG A 219 -15.60 -10.70 24.37
C ARG A 219 -14.38 -10.32 23.53
N GLU A 220 -13.85 -11.31 22.83
CA GLU A 220 -12.95 -11.11 21.69
C GLU A 220 -13.80 -10.93 20.43
N ILE A 221 -13.64 -9.79 19.75
CA ILE A 221 -14.39 -9.45 18.54
C ILE A 221 -13.44 -9.50 17.35
N ARG A 222 -13.76 -10.36 16.36
CA ARG A 222 -13.04 -10.45 15.09
C ARG A 222 -13.54 -9.39 14.11
N LEU A 223 -12.62 -8.62 13.52
CA LEU A 223 -12.91 -7.55 12.57
C LEU A 223 -12.10 -7.72 11.29
N GLN A 224 -12.70 -7.31 10.16
CA GLN A 224 -12.06 -7.31 8.83
C GLN A 224 -11.58 -5.91 8.40
N ARG A 225 -12.05 -4.86 9.09
CA ARG A 225 -11.63 -3.47 8.86
C ARG A 225 -10.83 -3.02 10.06
N PHE A 226 -9.55 -2.72 9.83
CA PHE A 226 -8.61 -2.35 10.85
C PHE A 226 -7.44 -1.58 10.24
N GLN A 227 -6.73 -0.86 11.09
CA GLN A 227 -5.50 -0.17 10.75
C GLN A 227 -4.32 -0.82 11.48
N VAL A 228 -3.15 -0.81 10.85
CA VAL A 228 -1.89 -1.32 11.40
C VAL A 228 -0.96 -0.16 11.68
N MET A 229 -0.26 -0.21 12.81
CA MET A 229 0.72 0.80 13.18
C MET A 229 2.02 0.58 12.38
N CYS A 230 2.46 1.60 11.64
CA CYS A 230 3.70 1.56 10.86
C CYS A 230 4.70 2.60 11.38
N LYS A 231 5.98 2.24 11.45
CA LYS A 231 7.05 3.11 11.97
C LYS A 231 7.73 3.92 10.86
N ASN A 232 8.01 5.21 11.10
CA ASN A 232 8.65 6.10 10.12
C ASN A 232 10.17 6.19 10.29
N LYS A 233 10.68 6.35 11.53
CA LYS A 233 12.11 6.26 11.93
C LYS A 233 12.14 5.83 13.41
N GLU A 234 13.00 4.90 13.82
CA GLU A 234 12.96 4.23 15.15
C GLU A 234 13.01 5.21 16.37
N LYS A 235 12.60 4.87 17.62
CA LYS A 235 12.58 3.58 18.33
C LYS A 235 11.37 3.44 19.27
N PHE A 236 10.44 2.51 19.02
CA PHE A 236 9.45 2.10 20.03
C PHE A 236 10.05 1.05 20.96
N THR A 237 9.61 1.01 22.21
CA THR A 237 10.00 -0.04 23.14
C THR A 237 8.83 -0.42 24.03
N TRP A 238 8.81 -1.67 24.45
CA TRP A 238 7.85 -2.17 25.41
C TRP A 238 8.43 -1.97 26.81
N VAL A 239 7.64 -1.42 27.74
CA VAL A 239 8.06 -1.13 29.12
C VAL A 239 7.08 -1.80 30.07
N PRO A 240 7.55 -2.49 31.12
CA PRO A 240 6.67 -3.03 32.15
C PRO A 240 5.84 -1.92 32.82
N CYS A 241 4.54 -2.16 32.95
CA CYS A 241 3.58 -1.23 33.52
C CYS A 241 2.60 -1.99 34.44
N LYS A 242 2.13 -1.32 35.49
CA LYS A 242 1.17 -1.86 36.45
C LYS A 242 0.08 -0.85 36.73
N GLY A 243 -1.17 -1.29 36.70
CA GLY A 243 -2.32 -0.44 36.99
C GLY A 243 -2.43 0.71 35.98
N ASN A 244 -2.61 1.93 36.47
CA ASN A 244 -2.69 3.15 35.65
C ASN A 244 -1.39 3.97 35.64
N ASN A 245 -0.23 3.36 35.90
CA ASN A 245 1.07 4.06 35.89
C ASN A 245 1.60 4.24 34.45
N ILE A 246 0.80 4.88 33.60
CA ILE A 246 1.03 5.01 32.16
C ILE A 246 2.12 6.08 31.90
N PRO A 247 3.23 5.73 31.22
CA PRO A 247 4.26 6.70 30.85
C PRO A 247 3.71 7.79 29.92
N SER A 248 4.18 9.03 30.08
CA SER A 248 3.73 10.18 29.25
C SER A 248 4.06 10.06 27.76
N ASN A 249 5.00 9.17 27.41
CA ASN A 249 5.40 8.85 26.04
C ASN A 249 4.76 7.54 25.53
N ALA A 250 3.72 7.03 26.18
CA ALA A 250 2.97 5.87 25.73
C ALA A 250 2.28 6.12 24.39
N VAL A 251 2.17 5.05 23.58
CA VAL A 251 1.50 5.10 22.28
C VAL A 251 0.00 4.95 22.48
N GLU A 252 -0.73 6.01 22.16
CA GLU A 252 -2.19 5.99 22.03
C GLU A 252 -2.58 5.11 20.83
N GLY A 253 -3.32 4.05 21.12
CA GLY A 253 -3.80 3.06 20.16
C GLY A 253 -5.26 3.22 19.80
N GLY A 254 -5.98 4.10 20.49
CA GLY A 254 -7.41 4.24 20.36
C GLY A 254 -7.99 5.24 21.34
N GLU A 255 -9.31 5.35 21.33
CA GLU A 255 -10.08 6.30 22.12
C GLU A 255 -11.50 5.74 22.27
N THR A 256 -12.08 5.86 23.46
CA THR A 256 -13.49 5.55 23.70
C THR A 256 -14.40 6.59 23.05
N ALA A 257 -15.67 6.29 22.86
CA ALA A 257 -16.65 7.23 22.31
C ALA A 257 -16.81 8.51 23.14
N ASP A 258 -16.51 8.44 24.45
CA ASP A 258 -16.54 9.57 25.39
C ASP A 258 -15.22 10.36 25.46
N GLY A 259 -14.22 9.94 24.68
CA GLY A 259 -12.94 10.65 24.53
C GLY A 259 -11.82 10.20 25.48
N GLU A 260 -12.01 9.10 26.23
CA GLU A 260 -10.92 8.54 27.04
C GLU A 260 -9.86 7.87 26.13
N PRO A 261 -8.58 8.28 26.20
CA PRO A 261 -7.53 7.67 25.38
C PRO A 261 -7.25 6.23 25.84
N LEU A 262 -7.04 5.35 24.87
CA LEU A 262 -6.64 3.96 25.07
C LEU A 262 -5.23 3.73 24.53
N TYR A 263 -4.42 2.98 25.28
CA TYR A 263 -3.02 2.76 24.92
C TYR A 263 -2.75 1.34 24.45
N VAL A 264 -1.67 1.16 23.68
CA VAL A 264 -1.25 -0.15 23.21
C VAL A 264 -0.49 -0.89 24.31
N GLY A 265 -1.09 -1.97 24.82
CA GLY A 265 -0.44 -2.89 25.77
C GLY A 265 -0.21 -4.26 25.16
N ARG A 266 0.60 -5.08 25.82
CA ARG A 266 0.74 -6.51 25.53
C ARG A 266 0.95 -7.34 26.79
N VAL A 267 0.60 -8.61 26.71
CA VAL A 267 0.72 -9.60 27.78
C VAL A 267 1.19 -10.93 27.20
N ILE A 268 1.99 -11.68 27.96
CA ILE A 268 2.26 -13.09 27.68
C ILE A 268 1.19 -13.94 28.39
N HIS A 269 0.37 -14.65 27.62
CA HIS A 269 -0.65 -15.54 28.14
C HIS A 269 -0.65 -16.87 27.35
N ARG A 270 -0.52 -18.01 28.05
CA ARG A 270 -0.51 -19.35 27.45
C ARG A 270 0.42 -19.47 26.23
N SER A 271 1.67 -19.00 26.40
CA SER A 271 2.72 -18.99 25.36
C SER A 271 2.45 -18.08 24.16
N SER A 272 1.39 -17.27 24.19
CA SER A 272 1.11 -16.22 23.21
C SER A 272 1.48 -14.86 23.80
N GLN A 273 2.35 -14.10 23.13
CA GLN A 273 2.59 -12.71 23.46
C GLN A 273 1.69 -11.85 22.58
N THR A 274 0.60 -11.34 23.14
CA THR A 274 -0.45 -10.68 22.37
C THR A 274 -0.68 -9.25 22.84
N VAL A 275 -0.99 -8.40 21.88
CA VAL A 275 -1.37 -7.00 22.11
C VAL A 275 -2.84 -6.88 22.51
N GLY A 276 -3.16 -5.77 23.16
CA GLY A 276 -4.48 -5.45 23.67
C GLY A 276 -4.61 -3.97 24.05
N LYS A 277 -5.75 -3.61 24.64
CA LYS A 277 -6.06 -2.24 25.06
C LYS A 277 -5.70 -2.02 26.52
N VAL A 278 -4.90 -1.00 26.80
CA VAL A 278 -4.74 -0.46 28.15
C VAL A 278 -5.82 0.58 28.34
N HIS A 279 -6.64 0.39 29.38
CA HIS A 279 -7.75 1.29 29.69
C HIS A 279 -7.44 2.00 31.02
N PRO A 280 -7.05 3.29 30.98
CA PRO A 280 -6.57 4.03 32.14
C PRO A 280 -7.53 3.98 33.33
N SER A 281 -8.81 4.30 33.11
CA SER A 281 -9.85 4.34 34.15
C SER A 281 -10.13 2.97 34.76
N HIS A 282 -9.95 1.87 34.01
CA HIS A 282 -10.08 0.51 34.51
C HIS A 282 -8.78 -0.03 35.14
N SER A 283 -7.65 0.68 34.98
CA SER A 283 -6.35 0.31 35.53
C SER A 283 -5.86 -1.09 35.12
N VAL A 284 -6.19 -1.54 33.90
CA VAL A 284 -5.82 -2.86 33.37
C VAL A 284 -5.51 -2.82 31.88
N CYS A 285 -4.76 -3.82 31.42
CA CYS A 285 -4.65 -4.19 30.02
C CYS A 285 -5.62 -5.34 29.72
N TYR A 286 -6.47 -5.16 28.71
CA TYR A 286 -7.36 -6.18 28.17
C TYR A 286 -6.78 -6.78 26.89
N ILE A 287 -6.73 -8.11 26.80
CA ILE A 287 -6.35 -8.82 25.57
C ILE A 287 -7.53 -9.63 25.01
N PRO A 288 -7.66 -9.72 23.67
CA PRO A 288 -8.57 -10.64 23.02
C PRO A 288 -7.91 -12.03 22.96
N PHE A 289 -8.53 -13.02 23.60
CA PHE A 289 -8.00 -14.38 23.61
C PHE A 289 -9.09 -15.44 23.79
N GLY A 290 -9.16 -16.39 22.85
CA GLY A 290 -10.01 -17.58 22.97
C GLY A 290 -11.51 -17.25 23.07
N GLY A 291 -11.96 -16.24 22.34
CA GLY A 291 -13.35 -15.77 22.35
C GLY A 291 -13.72 -14.83 23.50
N ARG A 292 -12.78 -14.51 24.40
CA ARG A 292 -13.02 -13.68 25.60
C ARG A 292 -12.10 -12.47 25.66
N GLU A 293 -12.57 -11.43 26.35
CA GLU A 293 -11.73 -10.33 26.83
C GLU A 293 -11.17 -10.71 28.21
N LEU A 294 -9.84 -10.76 28.33
CA LEU A 294 -9.14 -11.08 29.57
C LEU A 294 -8.40 -9.85 30.09
N ASN A 295 -8.48 -9.56 31.39
CA ASN A 295 -7.84 -8.39 32.00
C ASN A 295 -6.59 -8.76 32.81
N PHE A 296 -5.59 -7.86 32.79
CA PHE A 296 -4.31 -8.03 33.47
C PHE A 296 -3.87 -6.71 34.11
N GLY A 297 -3.57 -6.74 35.41
CA GLY A 297 -3.06 -5.58 36.15
C GLY A 297 -1.55 -5.31 35.95
N ASN A 298 -0.80 -6.30 35.46
CA ASN A 298 0.60 -6.16 35.04
C ASN A 298 0.70 -6.48 33.56
N TYR A 299 1.37 -5.62 32.80
CA TYR A 299 1.50 -5.74 31.34
C TYR A 299 2.75 -5.00 30.85
N GLU A 300 3.07 -5.10 29.57
CA GLU A 300 4.00 -4.18 28.94
C GLU A 300 3.23 -3.15 28.11
N ILE A 301 3.65 -1.89 28.13
CA ILE A 301 3.07 -0.80 27.33
C ILE A 301 4.05 -0.33 26.27
N LEU A 302 3.54 -0.04 25.07
CA LEU A 302 4.36 0.49 23.98
C LEU A 302 4.62 1.97 24.22
N VAL A 303 5.89 2.38 24.24
CA VAL A 303 6.29 3.79 24.39
C VAL A 303 7.22 4.22 23.27
N LYS A 304 7.22 5.51 22.96
CA LYS A 304 8.21 6.16 22.09
C LYS A 304 9.52 6.33 22.87
N ARG A 305 10.67 5.88 22.35
CA ARG A 305 11.96 6.27 22.94
C ARG A 305 12.21 7.74 22.63
N ASN A 306 12.64 8.46 23.66
CA ASN A 306 13.14 9.84 23.58
C ASN A 306 14.51 9.87 22.91
#